data_AF-A0A2D9K9D7-F1
#
_entry.id   AF-A0A2D9K9D7-F1
#
_cell.length_a   1.000
_cell.length_b   1.000
_cell.length_c   1.000
_cell.angle_alpha   90.00
_cell.angle_beta   90.00
_cell.angle_gamma   90.00
#
_symmetry.space_group_name_H-M   'P 1'
#
loop_
_entity.id
_entity.type
_entity.pdbx_description
1 polymer ?
#
loop_
_entity_poly.entity_id
_entity_poly.type
_entity_poly.pdbx_seq_one_letter_code
_entity_poly.pdbx_strand_id
1 'polypeptide(L)'
;MSASGSPSSDAGRRKAADESSSDRIGFLGGTLFALSILFFGGVNAISSLDPGYFDRLLLSAMRDDAIDPIETGATDKGDAPGVDAMPVSTVVRAVPLKPEDFQIIMVFQAEAHLASPGELWRVRVGPQVPGLGRILAIESGRNGGTVKTEKATLTGVLK
;
A
#
# COMPACT_ATOMS: atom_id res chain seq x y z
N MET A 1 -32.47 -57.02 -47.19
CA MET A 1 -32.25 -56.04 -46.10
C MET A 1 -32.26 -56.79 -44.78
N SER A 2 -31.12 -56.92 -44.12
CA SER A 2 -30.99 -57.21 -42.68
C SER A 2 -29.51 -57.11 -42.32
N ALA A 3 -29.13 -56.05 -41.62
CA ALA A 3 -27.84 -55.94 -40.95
C ALA A 3 -28.13 -56.03 -39.45
N SER A 4 -27.64 -57.09 -38.81
CA SER A 4 -27.65 -57.24 -37.35
C SER A 4 -26.50 -56.41 -36.76
N GLY A 5 -26.82 -55.31 -36.08
CA GLY A 5 -25.86 -54.54 -35.29
C GLY A 5 -25.83 -55.05 -33.85
N SER A 6 -24.68 -55.56 -33.40
CA SER A 6 -24.42 -55.97 -32.01
C SER A 6 -24.40 -54.77 -31.05
N PRO A 7 -25.18 -54.76 -29.95
CA PRO A 7 -25.23 -53.65 -28.99
C PRO A 7 -24.18 -53.71 -27.85
N SER A 8 -23.15 -54.56 -27.94
CA SER A 8 -22.30 -54.89 -26.78
C SER A 8 -21.11 -53.96 -26.51
N SER A 9 -20.75 -53.02 -27.40
CA SER A 9 -19.52 -52.23 -27.27
C SER A 9 -19.65 -50.93 -26.47
N ASP A 10 -20.85 -50.36 -26.36
CA ASP A 10 -21.04 -49.03 -25.74
C ASP A 10 -21.16 -49.11 -24.20
N ALA A 11 -21.75 -50.19 -23.68
CA ALA A 11 -21.92 -50.38 -22.23
C ALA A 11 -20.58 -50.60 -21.50
N GLY A 12 -19.64 -51.35 -22.09
CA GLY A 12 -18.32 -51.57 -21.51
C GLY A 12 -17.45 -50.30 -21.50
N ARG A 13 -17.60 -49.45 -22.52
CA ARG A 13 -16.83 -48.20 -22.64
C ARG A 13 -17.27 -47.14 -21.62
N ARG A 14 -18.57 -47.06 -21.31
CA ARG A 14 -19.11 -46.16 -20.27
C ARG A 14 -18.71 -46.61 -18.87
N LYS A 15 -18.73 -47.92 -18.60
CA LYS A 15 -18.34 -48.46 -17.29
C LYS A 15 -16.85 -48.22 -16.98
N ALA A 16 -15.96 -48.41 -17.96
CA ALA A 16 -14.53 -48.16 -17.80
C ALA A 16 -14.18 -46.66 -17.62
N ALA A 17 -14.98 -45.75 -18.18
CA ALA A 17 -14.78 -44.31 -18.01
C ALA A 17 -15.20 -43.82 -16.61
N ASP A 18 -16.27 -44.39 -16.05
CA ASP A 18 -16.79 -44.04 -14.72
C ASP A 18 -15.86 -44.54 -13.60
N GLU A 19 -15.33 -45.75 -13.76
CA GLU A 19 -14.35 -46.36 -12.84
C GLU A 19 -13.04 -45.54 -12.80
N SER A 20 -12.54 -45.14 -13.98
CA SER A 20 -11.33 -44.30 -14.09
C SER A 20 -11.51 -42.88 -13.53
N SER A 21 -12.73 -42.33 -13.60
CA SER A 21 -13.05 -41.00 -13.07
C SER A 21 -13.15 -41.03 -11.53
N SER A 22 -13.83 -42.05 -10.99
CA SER A 22 -13.97 -42.26 -9.55
C SER A 22 -12.62 -42.46 -8.86
N ASP A 23 -11.72 -43.27 -9.45
CA ASP A 23 -10.39 -43.52 -8.91
C ASP A 23 -9.51 -42.26 -8.86
N ARG A 24 -9.62 -41.39 -9.86
CA ARG A 24 -8.91 -40.10 -9.88
C ARG A 24 -9.43 -39.14 -8.82
N ILE A 25 -10.74 -39.07 -8.63
CA ILE A 25 -11.36 -38.22 -7.61
C ILE A 25 -10.99 -38.72 -6.22
N GLY A 26 -11.01 -40.03 -5.99
CA GLY A 26 -10.56 -40.64 -4.74
C GLY A 26 -9.08 -40.38 -4.45
N PHE A 27 -8.22 -40.51 -5.45
CA PHE A 27 -6.80 -40.22 -5.31
C PHE A 27 -6.51 -38.73 -5.05
N LEU A 28 -7.15 -37.82 -5.79
CA LEU A 28 -7.02 -36.37 -5.55
C LEU A 28 -7.56 -35.98 -4.17
N GLY A 29 -8.73 -36.50 -3.79
CA GLY A 29 -9.34 -36.24 -2.49
C GLY A 29 -8.47 -36.76 -1.34
N GLY A 30 -7.97 -37.99 -1.45
CA GLY A 30 -7.05 -38.58 -0.46
C GLY A 30 -5.74 -37.80 -0.34
N THR A 31 -5.18 -37.36 -1.48
CA THR A 31 -3.95 -36.56 -1.51
C THR A 31 -4.16 -35.20 -0.84
N LEU A 32 -5.27 -34.52 -1.16
CA LEU A 32 -5.62 -33.24 -0.55
C LEU A 32 -5.85 -33.37 0.95
N PHE A 33 -6.50 -34.46 1.38
CA PHE A 33 -6.74 -34.75 2.78
C PHE A 33 -5.45 -35.02 3.55
N ALA A 34 -4.54 -35.83 3.00
CA ALA A 34 -3.24 -36.10 3.59
C ALA A 34 -2.38 -34.82 3.69
N LEU A 35 -2.35 -34.00 2.63
CA LEU A 35 -1.66 -32.71 2.63
C LEU A 35 -2.24 -31.75 3.68
N SER A 36 -3.56 -31.74 3.86
CA SER A 36 -4.22 -30.90 4.86
C SER A 36 -3.81 -31.31 6.27
N ILE A 37 -3.84 -32.61 6.58
CA ILE A 37 -3.43 -33.11 7.91
C ILE A 37 -1.97 -32.77 8.18
N LEU A 38 -1.08 -32.96 7.19
CA LEU A 38 0.34 -32.62 7.32
C LEU A 38 0.55 -31.12 7.53
N PHE A 39 -0.17 -30.28 6.77
CA PHE A 39 -0.09 -28.84 6.89
C PHE A 39 -0.56 -28.36 8.26
N PHE A 40 -1.77 -28.73 8.68
CA PHE A 40 -2.32 -28.31 9.97
C PHE A 40 -1.55 -28.90 11.16
N GLY A 41 -1.12 -30.16 11.07
CA GLY A 41 -0.28 -30.78 12.08
C GLY A 41 1.07 -30.08 12.23
N GLY A 42 1.71 -29.72 11.11
CA GLY A 42 2.96 -28.96 11.10
C GLY A 42 2.79 -27.56 11.69
N VAL A 43 1.75 -26.82 11.29
CA VAL A 43 1.43 -25.50 11.84
C VAL A 43 1.20 -25.57 13.35
N ASN A 44 0.44 -26.56 13.82
CA ASN A 44 0.16 -26.73 15.24
C ASN A 44 1.42 -27.10 16.04
N ALA A 45 2.30 -27.94 15.49
CA ALA A 45 3.57 -28.30 16.12
C ALA A 45 4.50 -27.08 16.24
N ILE A 46 4.64 -26.30 15.17
CA ILE A 46 5.43 -25.07 15.17
C ILE A 46 4.86 -24.07 16.18
N SER A 47 3.53 -23.88 16.19
CA SER A 47 2.86 -22.99 17.13
C SER A 47 3.04 -23.41 18.60
N SER A 48 3.17 -24.71 18.88
CA SER A 48 3.35 -25.23 20.24
C SER A 48 4.80 -25.14 20.71
N LEU A 49 5.76 -25.25 19.80
CA LEU A 49 7.19 -25.19 20.11
C LEU A 49 7.72 -23.75 20.17
N ASP A 50 7.21 -22.86 19.32
CA ASP A 50 7.52 -21.43 19.34
C ASP A 50 6.23 -20.62 19.08
N PRO A 51 5.52 -20.21 20.15
CA PRO A 51 4.29 -19.42 20.03
C PRO A 51 4.48 -18.08 19.30
N GLY A 52 5.71 -17.54 19.27
CA GLY A 52 6.03 -16.29 18.60
C GLY A 52 6.55 -16.45 17.17
N TYR A 53 6.61 -17.68 16.64
CA TYR A 53 7.14 -17.95 15.29
C TYR A 53 6.35 -17.20 14.21
N PHE A 54 5.02 -17.30 14.23
CA PHE A 54 4.17 -16.66 13.22
C PHE A 54 4.15 -15.14 13.34
N ASP A 55 4.23 -14.59 14.55
CA ASP A 55 4.34 -13.14 14.76
C ASP A 55 5.65 -12.60 14.17
N ARG A 56 6.77 -13.29 14.41
CA ARG A 56 8.07 -12.92 13.81
C ARG A 56 8.04 -13.06 12.29
N LEU A 57 7.41 -14.12 11.77
CA LEU A 57 7.31 -14.35 10.34
C LEU A 57 6.43 -13.28 9.67
N LEU A 58 5.31 -12.90 10.29
CA LEU A 58 4.45 -11.80 9.85
C LEU A 58 5.16 -10.46 9.90
N LEU A 59 5.83 -10.13 11.02
CA LEU A 59 6.59 -8.89 11.17
C LEU A 59 7.76 -8.82 10.18
N SER A 60 8.41 -9.96 9.89
CA SER A 60 9.48 -10.02 8.90
C SER A 60 8.95 -9.84 7.47
N ALA A 61 7.78 -10.41 7.15
CA ALA A 61 7.15 -10.27 5.84
C ALA A 61 6.59 -8.86 5.60
N MET A 62 6.13 -8.18 6.65
CA MET A 62 5.66 -6.79 6.54
C MET A 62 6.79 -5.80 6.28
N ARG A 63 8.02 -6.10 6.73
CA ARG A 63 9.12 -5.12 6.78
C ARG A 63 9.67 -4.72 5.41
N ASP A 64 9.42 -5.51 4.38
CA ASP A 64 10.07 -5.33 3.07
C ASP A 64 9.17 -4.69 1.99
N ASP A 65 7.83 -4.78 2.08
CA ASP A 65 6.93 -4.30 0.99
C ASP A 65 5.71 -3.45 1.42
N ALA A 66 5.40 -3.28 2.71
CA ALA A 66 4.09 -2.71 3.10
C ALA A 66 4.09 -1.88 4.40
N ILE A 67 5.21 -1.24 4.76
CA ILE A 67 5.18 -0.19 5.77
C ILE A 67 5.32 1.14 5.04
N ASP A 68 4.17 1.72 4.69
CA ASP A 68 4.10 3.10 4.23
C ASP A 68 4.90 3.95 5.23
N PRO A 69 5.93 4.68 4.78
CA PRO A 69 6.71 5.51 5.68
C PRO A 69 5.78 6.57 6.26
N ILE A 70 5.48 6.47 7.55
CA ILE A 70 4.71 7.47 8.28
C ILE A 70 5.60 8.72 8.39
N GLU A 71 5.55 9.58 7.38
CA GLU A 71 6.13 10.91 7.46
C GLU A 71 5.20 11.82 8.27
N THR A 72 5.47 11.90 9.57
CA THR A 72 4.91 12.93 10.45
C THR A 72 5.44 14.29 10.01
N GLY A 73 4.60 15.09 9.36
CA GLY A 73 4.92 16.46 9.02
C GLY A 73 4.30 17.42 10.03
N ALA A 74 5.14 18.07 10.84
CA ALA A 74 4.78 19.28 11.55
C ALA A 74 5.51 20.45 10.89
N THR A 75 4.83 21.58 10.69
CA THR A 75 5.51 22.82 10.34
C THR A 75 6.20 23.32 11.60
N ASP A 76 7.48 22.97 11.75
CA ASP A 76 8.25 23.43 12.90
C ASP A 76 8.44 24.95 12.78
N LYS A 77 7.82 25.69 13.70
CA LYS A 77 8.05 27.13 13.81
C LYS A 77 9.36 27.29 14.56
N GLY A 78 10.44 27.44 13.81
CA GLY A 78 11.80 27.61 14.33
C GLY A 78 11.84 28.47 15.59
N ASP A 79 12.51 27.91 16.59
CA ASP A 79 12.70 28.36 17.97
C ASP A 79 12.59 29.87 18.22
N ALA A 80 11.54 30.26 18.93
CA ALA A 80 11.62 31.39 19.84
C ALA A 80 11.97 30.82 21.24
N PRO A 81 13.10 31.19 21.84
CA PRO A 81 13.53 30.59 23.10
C PRO A 81 12.54 30.93 24.23
N GLY A 82 11.96 29.90 24.85
CA GLY A 82 11.18 30.01 26.08
C GLY A 82 9.67 29.79 25.99
N VAL A 83 9.15 29.28 24.88
CA VAL A 83 7.74 28.85 24.79
C VAL A 83 7.70 27.38 24.40
N ASP A 84 7.32 26.50 25.33
CA ASP A 84 7.04 25.09 25.02
C ASP A 84 5.98 25.05 23.92
N ALA A 85 6.34 24.46 22.78
CA ALA A 85 5.47 24.33 21.63
C ALA A 85 4.23 23.53 22.05
N MET A 86 3.04 24.12 21.91
CA MET A 86 1.80 23.40 22.14
C MET A 86 1.75 22.20 21.19
N PRO A 87 1.34 21.01 21.66
CA PRO A 87 1.28 19.81 20.82
C PRO A 87 0.30 20.06 19.67
N VAL A 88 0.81 19.99 18.43
CA VAL A 88 0.01 20.11 17.22
C VAL A 88 -0.47 18.72 16.81
N SER A 89 -1.71 18.64 16.32
CA SER A 89 -2.27 17.43 15.74
C SER A 89 -1.40 16.92 14.58
N THR A 90 -0.82 15.74 14.73
CA THR A 90 -0.08 15.06 13.66
C THR A 90 -1.06 14.48 12.65
N VAL A 91 -1.05 14.97 11.41
CA VAL A 91 -1.83 14.38 10.33
C VAL A 91 -1.12 13.12 9.85
N VAL A 92 -1.76 11.97 10.03
CA VAL A 92 -1.27 10.66 9.57
C VAL A 92 -1.66 10.50 8.11
N ARG A 93 -0.68 10.30 7.23
CA ARG A 93 -0.88 10.06 5.80
C ARG A 93 -0.55 8.61 5.46
N ALA A 94 -1.33 8.04 4.55
CA ALA A 94 -1.10 6.70 4.01
C ALA A 94 -0.03 6.69 2.91
N VAL A 95 0.19 7.81 2.20
CA VAL A 95 1.16 7.88 1.09
C VAL A 95 2.10 9.07 1.31
N PRO A 96 3.42 8.91 1.13
CA PRO A 96 4.36 10.03 1.20
C PRO A 96 4.09 11.02 0.06
N LEU A 97 3.95 12.30 0.41
CA LEU A 97 3.73 13.36 -0.58
C LEU A 97 5.01 13.59 -1.38
N LYS A 98 4.88 13.67 -2.70
CA LYS A 98 5.96 14.05 -3.61
C LYS A 98 5.79 15.51 -4.04
N PRO A 99 6.85 16.19 -4.50
CA PRO A 99 6.72 17.55 -5.00
C PRO A 99 5.69 17.75 -6.11
N GLU A 100 5.47 16.72 -6.93
CA GLU A 100 4.48 16.71 -8.03
C GLU A 100 3.03 16.74 -7.54
N ASP A 101 2.77 16.36 -6.29
CA ASP A 101 1.44 16.37 -5.69
C ASP A 101 1.01 17.77 -5.21
N PHE A 102 1.94 18.74 -5.23
CA PHE A 102 1.69 20.08 -4.72
C PHE A 102 1.34 21.07 -5.84
N GLN A 103 0.24 21.79 -5.63
CA GLN A 103 -0.18 22.88 -6.50
C GLN A 103 -0.27 24.20 -5.73
N ILE A 104 0.27 25.27 -6.32
CA ILE A 104 0.11 26.62 -5.78
C ILE A 104 -1.32 27.09 -6.09
N ILE A 105 -2.10 27.33 -5.05
CA ILE A 105 -3.44 27.93 -5.19
C ILE A 105 -3.32 29.44 -5.25
N MET A 106 -2.57 30.01 -4.31
CA MET A 106 -2.33 31.45 -4.26
C MET A 106 -1.07 31.79 -3.49
N VAL A 107 -0.42 32.86 -3.92
CA VAL A 107 0.67 33.52 -3.17
C VAL A 107 0.18 34.90 -2.78
N PHE A 108 0.26 35.20 -1.48
CA PHE A 108 -0.08 36.51 -0.93
C PHE A 108 1.05 37.01 -0.05
N GLN A 109 1.68 38.11 -0.46
CA GLN A 109 2.85 38.69 0.21
C GLN A 109 3.97 37.65 0.41
N ALA A 110 4.28 37.28 1.66
CA ALA A 110 5.30 36.30 2.02
C ALA A 110 4.71 34.92 2.40
N GLU A 111 3.45 34.67 2.05
CA GLU A 111 2.76 33.42 2.30
C GLU A 111 2.30 32.75 1.00
N ALA A 112 2.33 31.43 0.97
CA ALA A 112 1.74 30.64 -0.09
C ALA A 112 0.74 29.64 0.47
N HIS A 113 -0.35 29.42 -0.26
CA HIS A 113 -1.28 28.34 -0.01
C HIS A 113 -1.05 27.25 -1.05
N LEU A 114 -0.66 26.06 -0.58
CA LEU A 114 -0.38 24.89 -1.40
C LEU A 114 -1.49 23.86 -1.18
N ALA A 115 -2.07 23.35 -2.26
CA ALA A 115 -2.91 22.16 -2.20
C ALA A 115 -2.05 20.91 -2.38
N SER A 116 -2.34 19.88 -1.59
CA SER A 116 -1.98 18.49 -1.86
C SER A 116 -3.24 17.63 -1.79
N PRO A 117 -3.22 16.35 -2.20
CA PRO A 117 -4.39 15.49 -2.12
C PRO A 117 -5.01 15.47 -0.71
N GLY A 118 -6.21 16.04 -0.56
CA GLY A 118 -6.95 16.09 0.70
C GLY A 118 -6.52 17.14 1.72
N GLU A 119 -5.52 17.99 1.42
CA GLU A 119 -4.96 18.95 2.39
C GLU A 119 -4.70 20.33 1.76
N LEU A 120 -4.87 21.37 2.58
CA LEU A 120 -4.50 22.75 2.25
C LEU A 120 -3.44 23.23 3.24
N TRP A 121 -2.28 23.58 2.70
CA TRP A 121 -1.12 24.01 3.45
C TRP A 121 -0.96 25.52 3.36
N ARG A 122 -0.87 26.19 4.51
CA ARG A 122 -0.41 27.59 4.58
C ARG A 122 1.06 27.61 4.96
N VAL A 123 1.91 28.08 4.05
CA VAL A 123 3.36 28.04 4.21
C VAL A 123 3.97 29.44 4.14
N ARG A 124 5.04 29.63 4.90
CA ARG A 124 5.92 30.82 4.88
C ARG A 124 7.34 30.38 4.54
N VAL A 125 8.27 31.31 4.37
CA VAL A 125 9.71 30.99 4.28
C VAL A 125 10.20 30.49 5.64
N GLY A 126 10.93 29.36 5.65
CA GLY A 126 11.52 28.78 6.86
C GLY A 126 10.96 27.42 7.32
N PRO A 127 9.63 27.23 7.43
CA PRO A 127 9.03 25.95 7.78
C PRO A 127 9.42 24.81 6.83
N GLN A 128 9.47 23.59 7.37
CA GLN A 128 9.60 22.36 6.60
C GLN A 128 8.22 21.81 6.25
N VAL A 129 8.04 21.45 4.98
CA VAL A 129 6.82 20.82 4.47
C VAL A 129 7.17 19.39 4.05
N PRO A 130 6.44 18.37 4.54
CA PRO A 130 6.64 16.99 4.09
C PRO A 130 6.54 16.88 2.57
N GLY A 131 7.42 16.11 1.94
CA GLY A 131 7.53 16.03 0.47
C GLY A 131 8.31 17.17 -0.21
N LEU A 132 8.19 18.42 0.23
CA LEU A 132 8.87 19.58 -0.39
C LEU A 132 10.17 20.00 0.32
N GLY A 133 10.34 19.63 1.59
CA GLY A 133 11.46 20.09 2.41
C GLY A 133 11.26 21.51 2.92
N ARG A 134 12.36 22.19 3.29
CA ARG A 134 12.31 23.58 3.77
C ARG A 134 11.89 24.54 2.65
N ILE A 135 11.01 25.49 2.98
CA ILE A 135 10.67 26.59 2.07
C ILE A 135 11.79 27.64 2.10
N LEU A 136 12.44 27.84 0.95
CA LEU A 136 13.59 28.74 0.78
C LEU A 136 13.16 30.15 0.38
N ALA A 137 12.20 30.25 -0.55
CA ALA A 137 11.69 31.53 -1.02
C ALA A 137 10.26 31.40 -1.56
N ILE A 138 9.48 32.46 -1.39
CA ILE A 138 8.14 32.61 -1.95
C ILE A 138 8.14 33.93 -2.72
N GLU A 139 7.91 33.86 -4.02
CA GLU A 139 7.90 35.01 -4.93
C GLU A 139 6.52 35.13 -5.57
N SER A 140 5.85 36.26 -5.37
CA SER A 140 4.59 36.55 -6.08
C SER A 140 4.89 36.85 -7.55
N GLY A 141 4.12 36.25 -8.46
CA GLY A 141 4.28 36.44 -9.90
C GLY A 141 2.92 36.51 -10.59
N ARG A 142 2.90 37.03 -11.82
CA ARG A 142 1.65 37.20 -12.61
C ARG A 142 0.92 35.88 -12.85
N ASN A 143 1.61 34.75 -12.76
CA ASN A 143 1.09 33.40 -13.05
C ASN A 143 0.73 32.58 -11.80
N GLY A 144 0.51 33.21 -10.63
CA GLY A 144 0.23 32.52 -9.37
C GLY A 144 1.44 32.40 -8.44
N GLY A 145 2.62 32.84 -8.88
CA GLY A 145 3.85 32.90 -8.09
C GLY A 145 4.75 31.68 -8.20
N THR A 146 5.88 31.74 -7.51
CA THR A 146 6.93 30.71 -7.48
C THR A 146 7.27 30.41 -6.03
N VAL A 147 7.28 29.13 -5.67
CA VAL A 147 7.68 28.65 -4.34
C VAL A 147 8.90 27.77 -4.50
N LYS A 148 10.05 28.24 -4.00
CA LYS A 148 11.32 27.51 -4.02
C LYS A 148 11.48 26.77 -2.70
N THR A 149 11.76 25.48 -2.79
CA THR A 149 11.94 24.57 -1.65
C THR A 149 13.24 23.79 -1.83
N GLU A 150 13.69 23.10 -0.78
CA GLU A 150 14.91 22.28 -0.86
C GLU A 150 14.82 21.18 -1.92
N LYS A 151 13.62 20.59 -2.10
CA LYS A 151 13.43 19.43 -2.99
C LYS A 151 12.85 19.80 -4.36
N ALA A 152 12.23 20.98 -4.50
CA ALA A 152 11.59 21.40 -5.75
C ALA A 152 11.37 22.91 -5.88
N THR A 153 11.12 23.36 -7.11
CA THR A 153 10.58 24.71 -7.39
C THR A 153 9.19 24.57 -8.00
N LEU A 154 8.17 24.99 -7.25
CA LEU A 154 6.80 25.02 -7.72
C LEU A 154 6.56 26.34 -8.45
N THR A 155 5.95 26.26 -9.63
CA THR A 155 5.57 27.45 -10.42
C THR A 155 4.08 27.42 -10.64
N GLY A 156 3.41 28.53 -10.33
CA GLY A 156 1.99 28.69 -10.60
C GLY A 156 1.74 28.60 -12.11
N VAL A 157 0.74 27.79 -12.48
CA VAL A 157 0.23 27.72 -13.85
C VAL A 157 -1.19 28.26 -13.82
N LEU A 158 -1.36 29.50 -14.26
CA LEU A 158 -2.67 30.06 -14.56
C LEU A 158 -3.21 29.32 -15.79
N LYS A 159 -4.25 28.52 -15.58
CA LYS A 159 -5.07 27.96 -16.66
C LYS A 159 -6.28 28.86 -16.88
#